data_AF-A0A2C5YF84-F1
#
_entry.id   AF-A0A2C5YF84-F1
#
_cell.length_a   1.000
_cell.length_b   1.000
_cell.length_c   1.000
_cell.angle_alpha   90.00
_cell.angle_beta   90.00
_cell.angle_gamma   90.00
#
_symmetry.space_group_name_H-M   'P 1'
#
loop_
_entity.id
_entity.type
_entity.pdbx_description
1 polymer ?
#
loop_
_entity_poly.entity_id
_entity_poly.type
_entity_poly.pdbx_seq_one_letter_code
_entity_poly.pdbx_strand_id
1 'polypeptide(L)'
;MEESGSADMMAEPEEHGTDVDENEWVDGHGKNADNEPQTIVEEKTVEERAVEKRAVEKRAVEKRAVEKRAARGAPAAAKQKQSGLSSTQLRHSMLDGDMWTITDSFFASMFREWHNMPPTSKDELELIKKLESVIVPFERHINHSDVGFRNWRRRHKRALAKGIVVRPTWPRLCTVTDEGKALWDDVAWERRYGQLVYTRQSLVLQRLGKLPMCGHLSAKKHLFGSEAEQPPRQTIQARNRKSCNRGLGAQWFNPLEELLEAQARRWRVDAEKLKLAFWAA
;
A
#
# COMPACT_ATOMS: atom_id res chain seq x y z
N MET A 1 -58.63 -48.21 -1.90
CA MET A 1 -59.94 -47.73 -1.43
C MET A 1 -60.09 -48.23 0.00
N GLU A 2 -60.53 -47.35 0.90
CA GLU A 2 -60.77 -47.55 2.36
C GLU A 2 -59.48 -47.66 3.20
N GLU A 3 -59.25 -47.00 4.34
CA GLU A 3 -59.93 -46.03 5.23
C GLU A 3 -58.78 -45.39 6.07
N SER A 4 -58.66 -44.06 6.18
CA SER A 4 -59.15 -43.20 7.28
C SER A 4 -58.68 -43.56 8.71
N GLY A 5 -57.93 -42.65 9.35
CA GLY A 5 -57.60 -42.71 10.79
C GLY A 5 -56.76 -41.52 11.28
N SER A 6 -57.45 -40.45 11.70
CA SER A 6 -56.93 -39.21 12.30
C SER A 6 -56.69 -39.32 13.81
N ALA A 7 -55.69 -38.58 14.33
CA ALA A 7 -55.60 -37.91 15.65
C ALA A 7 -54.13 -37.40 15.77
N ASP A 8 -53.77 -36.11 15.77
CA ASP A 8 -54.21 -34.92 16.52
C ASP A 8 -53.97 -35.05 18.04
N MET A 9 -52.83 -34.54 18.52
CA MET A 9 -52.68 -34.02 19.88
C MET A 9 -51.62 -32.91 19.94
N MET A 10 -52.14 -31.77 20.35
CA MET A 10 -51.51 -30.52 20.76
C MET A 10 -50.56 -30.71 21.95
N ALA A 11 -49.49 -29.91 22.00
CA ALA A 11 -48.94 -29.40 23.26
C ALA A 11 -48.33 -28.01 23.02
N GLU A 12 -48.92 -27.04 23.71
CA GLU A 12 -48.62 -25.60 23.71
C GLU A 12 -47.29 -25.23 24.39
N PRO A 13 -46.84 -23.98 24.22
CA PRO A 13 -45.62 -23.44 24.81
C PRO A 13 -45.88 -22.84 26.21
N GLU A 14 -44.93 -23.00 27.14
CA GLU A 14 -44.89 -22.17 28.34
C GLU A 14 -43.89 -21.03 28.17
N GLU A 15 -44.43 -19.86 28.47
CA GLU A 15 -43.85 -18.54 28.41
C GLU A 15 -43.72 -18.02 29.86
N HIS A 16 -42.90 -16.99 30.05
CA HIS A 16 -42.84 -16.06 31.19
C HIS A 16 -41.95 -16.39 32.41
N GLY A 17 -41.04 -15.44 32.65
CA GLY A 17 -40.23 -15.28 33.85
C GLY A 17 -39.44 -13.98 33.76
N THR A 18 -40.16 -12.87 33.94
CA THR A 18 -39.62 -11.52 34.18
C THR A 18 -38.87 -11.47 35.50
N ASP A 19 -37.71 -10.81 35.55
CA ASP A 19 -37.32 -10.08 36.75
C ASP A 19 -36.54 -8.82 36.39
N VAL A 20 -37.04 -7.74 36.98
CA VAL A 20 -36.61 -6.35 36.94
C VAL A 20 -35.70 -6.16 38.15
N ASP A 21 -34.53 -5.58 37.97
CA ASP A 21 -33.83 -4.91 39.09
C ASP A 21 -33.39 -3.52 38.65
N GLU A 22 -34.09 -2.55 39.25
CA GLU A 22 -33.77 -1.13 39.33
C GLU A 22 -32.67 -0.90 40.38
N ASN A 23 -32.19 0.35 40.42
CA ASN A 23 -31.16 0.93 41.30
C ASN A 23 -29.75 0.85 40.67
N GLU A 24 -28.98 1.92 40.58
CA GLU A 24 -28.85 3.01 41.54
C GLU A 24 -28.17 4.19 40.83
N TRP A 25 -28.87 5.32 40.75
CA TRP A 25 -28.28 6.60 40.38
C TRP A 25 -27.56 7.16 41.61
N VAL A 26 -26.23 7.25 41.56
CA VAL A 26 -25.44 7.94 42.58
C VAL A 26 -24.84 9.21 41.99
N ASP A 27 -25.17 10.30 42.65
CA ASP A 27 -24.76 11.68 42.41
C ASP A 27 -23.23 11.86 42.41
N GLY A 28 -22.72 12.46 41.34
CA GLY A 28 -21.34 12.93 41.22
C GLY A 28 -21.29 14.46 41.11
N HIS A 29 -21.41 15.15 42.23
CA HIS A 29 -21.13 16.59 42.34
C HIS A 29 -19.63 16.88 42.12
N GLY A 30 -19.25 17.17 40.87
CA GLY A 30 -17.95 17.74 40.51
C GLY A 30 -17.98 19.26 40.57
N LYS A 31 -17.40 19.83 41.63
CA LYS A 31 -17.16 21.28 41.79
C LYS A 31 -16.21 21.77 40.70
N ASN A 32 -16.68 22.68 39.86
CA ASN A 32 -15.83 23.49 38.99
C ASN A 32 -15.14 24.55 39.86
N ALA A 33 -13.85 24.37 40.10
CA ALA A 33 -12.98 25.38 40.65
C ALA A 33 -12.34 26.17 39.51
N ASP A 34 -12.36 27.48 39.70
CA ASP A 34 -11.70 28.52 38.93
C ASP A 34 -10.25 28.17 38.58
N ASN A 35 -9.84 28.45 37.34
CA ASN A 35 -8.50 28.95 37.07
C ASN A 35 -8.45 29.65 35.72
N GLU A 36 -8.23 30.96 35.78
CA GLU A 36 -7.62 31.76 34.71
C GLU A 36 -6.36 31.06 34.18
N PRO A 37 -5.95 31.39 32.95
CA PRO A 37 -4.59 31.92 32.90
C PRO A 37 -4.48 33.26 32.20
N GLN A 38 -3.66 34.06 32.86
CA GLN A 38 -3.08 35.32 32.48
C GLN A 38 -2.35 35.27 31.12
N THR A 39 -2.41 36.41 30.47
CA THR A 39 -1.45 36.98 29.52
C THR A 39 0.01 36.56 29.73
N ILE A 40 0.65 36.02 28.68
CA ILE A 40 2.09 36.18 28.43
C ILE A 40 2.30 36.49 26.94
N VAL A 41 2.71 37.73 26.69
CA VAL A 41 3.39 38.21 25.49
C VAL A 41 4.86 37.80 25.64
N GLU A 42 5.49 37.26 24.60
CA GLU A 42 6.81 37.67 24.07
C GLU A 42 7.51 36.62 23.18
N GLU A 43 7.92 37.11 22.01
CA GLU A 43 9.27 36.96 21.45
C GLU A 43 9.73 35.57 20.96
N LYS A 44 9.61 35.33 19.64
CA LYS A 44 10.52 34.44 18.89
C LYS A 44 10.43 34.65 17.38
N THR A 45 11.03 35.74 16.88
CA THR A 45 11.18 36.00 15.44
C THR A 45 12.56 36.54 15.11
N VAL A 46 13.64 35.78 15.36
CA VAL A 46 14.99 36.16 14.88
C VAL A 46 15.88 35.01 14.37
N GLU A 47 15.58 33.73 14.59
CA GLU A 47 16.53 32.65 14.24
C GLU A 47 16.47 32.12 12.78
N GLU A 48 15.47 32.50 11.98
CA GLU A 48 15.26 31.85 10.67
C GLU A 48 16.14 32.40 9.53
N ARG A 49 16.82 33.56 9.71
CA ARG A 49 17.64 34.17 8.64
C ARG A 49 19.12 33.78 8.63
N ALA A 50 19.62 33.08 9.65
CA ALA A 50 21.03 32.72 9.73
C ALA A 50 21.37 31.37 9.05
N VAL A 51 20.40 30.48 8.89
CA VAL A 51 20.64 29.11 8.37
C VAL A 51 20.70 29.07 6.83
N GLU A 52 20.01 29.98 6.15
CA GLU A 52 19.91 29.96 4.69
C GLU A 52 21.21 30.38 3.98
N LYS A 53 22.01 31.27 4.59
CA LYS A 53 23.29 31.71 4.00
C LYS A 53 24.38 30.64 4.00
N ARG A 54 24.32 29.64 4.88
CA ARG A 54 25.32 28.54 4.94
C ARG A 54 25.06 27.39 3.97
N ALA A 55 23.84 27.26 3.44
CA ALA A 55 23.47 26.18 2.53
C ALA A 55 23.88 26.46 1.06
N VAL A 56 23.96 27.73 0.66
CA VAL A 56 24.26 28.11 -0.73
C VAL A 56 25.75 27.93 -1.06
N GLU A 57 26.65 28.15 -0.09
CA GLU A 57 28.10 28.10 -0.33
C GLU A 57 28.63 26.65 -0.55
N LYS A 58 28.01 25.64 0.09
CA LYS A 58 28.39 24.24 -0.13
C LYS A 58 28.03 23.70 -1.53
N ARG A 59 27.03 24.28 -2.20
CA ARG A 59 26.62 23.82 -3.55
C ARG A 59 27.50 24.34 -4.69
N ALA A 60 28.28 25.40 -4.47
CA ALA A 60 29.17 25.95 -5.49
C ALA A 60 30.49 25.18 -5.62
N VAL A 61 30.98 24.56 -4.53
CA VAL A 61 32.27 23.85 -4.53
C VAL A 61 32.19 22.48 -5.21
N GLU A 62 31.05 21.80 -5.11
CA GLU A 62 30.89 20.43 -5.64
C GLU A 62 30.81 20.38 -7.18
N LYS A 63 30.30 21.44 -7.83
CA LYS A 63 30.25 21.50 -9.31
C LYS A 63 31.61 21.68 -9.98
N ARG A 64 32.62 22.21 -9.28
CA ARG A 64 33.95 22.44 -9.87
C ARG A 64 34.89 21.23 -9.81
N ALA A 65 34.56 20.20 -9.04
CA ALA A 65 35.41 19.02 -8.90
C ALA A 65 35.14 17.93 -9.95
N VAL A 66 33.97 17.93 -10.59
CA VAL A 66 33.57 16.88 -11.56
C VAL A 66 34.15 17.14 -12.96
N GLU A 67 34.43 18.39 -13.31
CA GLU A 67 34.86 18.74 -14.68
C GLU A 67 36.35 18.47 -14.96
N LYS A 68 37.19 18.28 -13.93
CA LYS A 68 38.63 18.03 -14.11
C LYS A 68 39.04 16.56 -14.27
N ARG A 69 38.12 15.59 -14.20
CA ARG A 69 38.46 14.16 -14.30
C ARG A 69 38.17 13.49 -15.65
N ALA A 70 37.64 14.21 -16.64
CA ALA A 70 37.32 13.64 -17.95
C ALA A 70 38.46 13.68 -18.99
N ALA A 71 39.65 14.18 -18.66
CA ALA A 71 40.67 14.53 -19.65
C ALA A 71 41.94 13.66 -19.68
N ARG A 72 41.97 12.44 -19.12
CA ARG A 72 43.20 11.61 -19.18
C ARG A 72 42.95 10.11 -19.39
N GLY A 73 43.30 9.67 -20.61
CA GLY A 73 44.04 8.41 -20.80
C GLY A 73 43.28 7.23 -21.39
N ALA A 74 43.31 7.10 -22.73
CA ALA A 74 43.35 5.79 -23.39
C ALA A 74 44.78 5.22 -23.34
N PRO A 75 44.98 3.89 -23.50
CA PRO A 75 45.42 3.44 -24.82
C PRO A 75 44.93 2.04 -25.28
N ALA A 76 44.84 1.94 -26.61
CA ALA A 76 45.26 0.87 -27.54
C ALA A 76 44.87 -0.62 -27.34
N ALA A 77 43.94 -1.05 -28.21
CA ALA A 77 44.03 -2.17 -29.16
C ALA A 77 44.43 -3.60 -28.71
N ALA A 78 43.45 -4.51 -28.77
CA ALA A 78 43.67 -5.92 -29.16
C ALA A 78 42.51 -6.40 -30.05
N LYS A 79 42.85 -6.88 -31.25
CA LYS A 79 41.92 -7.47 -32.23
C LYS A 79 41.49 -8.86 -31.75
N GLN A 80 40.18 -9.15 -31.69
CA GLN A 80 39.68 -10.52 -31.65
C GLN A 80 38.40 -10.67 -32.48
N LYS A 81 38.39 -11.75 -33.27
CA LYS A 81 37.47 -12.08 -34.37
C LYS A 81 36.01 -12.21 -33.91
N GLN A 82 35.12 -11.64 -34.71
CA GLN A 82 33.67 -11.80 -34.62
C GLN A 82 33.26 -13.20 -35.09
N SER A 83 32.58 -13.96 -34.21
CA SER A 83 31.65 -15.01 -34.59
C SER A 83 30.23 -14.50 -34.36
N GLY A 84 29.39 -14.60 -35.39
CA GLY A 84 28.14 -13.87 -35.52
C GLY A 84 27.11 -14.10 -34.41
N LEU A 85 26.88 -13.05 -33.65
CA LEU A 85 25.59 -12.73 -33.03
C LEU A 85 25.37 -11.23 -33.22
N SER A 86 24.17 -10.87 -33.68
CA SER A 86 23.76 -9.50 -33.97
C SER A 86 24.02 -8.57 -32.77
N SER A 87 24.93 -7.61 -32.96
CA SER A 87 25.39 -6.62 -31.96
C SER A 87 24.26 -5.74 -31.41
N THR A 88 23.13 -5.67 -32.11
CA THR A 88 21.94 -4.92 -31.70
C THR A 88 21.00 -5.72 -30.80
N GLN A 89 21.04 -7.06 -30.78
CA GLN A 89 20.20 -7.89 -29.91
C GLN A 89 20.83 -8.14 -28.52
N LEU A 90 22.15 -8.15 -28.41
CA LEU A 90 22.85 -8.39 -27.13
C LEU A 90 23.05 -7.12 -26.27
N ARG A 91 22.88 -5.92 -26.83
CA ARG A 91 23.05 -4.65 -26.09
C ARG A 91 21.78 -4.11 -25.42
N HIS A 92 20.60 -4.68 -25.66
CA HIS A 92 19.37 -4.26 -25.00
C HIS A 92 18.81 -5.29 -23.99
N SER A 93 19.37 -6.50 -23.92
CA SER A 93 18.73 -7.59 -23.17
C SER A 93 19.35 -7.93 -21.80
N MET A 94 20.53 -7.41 -21.44
CA MET A 94 21.19 -7.79 -20.16
C MET A 94 21.75 -6.64 -19.32
N LEU A 95 21.73 -5.39 -19.79
CA LEU A 95 22.38 -4.27 -19.08
C LEU A 95 21.43 -3.25 -18.44
N ASP A 96 20.12 -3.29 -18.73
CA ASP A 96 19.14 -2.41 -18.08
C ASP A 96 18.48 -3.02 -16.83
N GLY A 97 18.65 -4.32 -16.59
CA GLY A 97 18.05 -5.02 -15.44
C GLY A 97 18.61 -4.61 -14.07
N ASP A 98 19.65 -3.78 -14.05
CA ASP A 98 20.41 -3.41 -12.85
C ASP A 98 20.44 -1.90 -12.56
N MET A 99 19.99 -1.06 -13.49
CA MET A 99 19.93 0.38 -13.27
C MET A 99 18.70 0.76 -12.45
N TRP A 100 18.92 1.69 -11.51
CA TRP A 100 17.86 2.32 -10.74
C TRP A 100 17.25 3.46 -11.57
N THR A 101 15.98 3.34 -11.91
CA THR A 101 15.30 4.27 -12.81
C THR A 101 14.53 5.36 -12.06
N ILE A 102 14.10 6.39 -12.79
CA ILE A 102 13.15 7.41 -12.28
C ILE A 102 11.86 6.73 -11.83
N THR A 103 11.36 5.77 -12.61
CA THR A 103 10.18 4.97 -12.28
C THR A 103 10.34 4.18 -10.98
N ASP A 104 11.52 3.60 -10.74
CA ASP A 104 11.80 2.92 -9.46
C ASP A 104 11.81 3.89 -8.28
N SER A 105 12.30 5.12 -8.49
CA SER A 105 12.31 6.18 -7.48
C SER A 105 10.88 6.62 -7.13
N PHE A 106 10.00 6.72 -8.13
CA PHE A 106 8.58 6.97 -7.91
C PHE A 106 7.96 5.85 -7.07
N PHE A 107 8.17 4.58 -7.42
CA PHE A 107 7.59 3.47 -6.65
C PHE A 107 8.20 3.26 -5.27
N ALA A 108 9.46 3.65 -5.07
CA ALA A 108 10.07 3.65 -3.74
C ALA A 108 9.33 4.59 -2.76
N SER A 109 8.59 5.59 -3.26
CA SER A 109 7.77 6.47 -2.44
C SER A 109 6.64 5.75 -1.68
N MET A 110 6.16 4.59 -2.15
CA MET A 110 5.17 3.77 -1.41
C MET A 110 5.69 3.30 -0.04
N PHE A 111 7.02 3.16 0.06
CA PHE A 111 7.71 2.72 1.26
C PHE A 111 8.21 3.89 2.09
N ARG A 112 7.59 5.08 1.92
CA ARG A 112 7.70 6.20 2.85
C ARG A 112 6.52 6.18 3.82
N GLU A 113 6.54 7.11 4.76
CA GLU A 113 5.42 7.38 5.66
C GLU A 113 4.19 7.90 4.89
N TRP A 114 3.00 7.43 5.26
CA TRP A 114 1.73 7.91 4.72
C TRP A 114 0.95 8.52 5.88
N HIS A 115 1.05 9.84 6.03
CA HIS A 115 0.49 10.58 7.18
C HIS A 115 -1.05 10.47 7.30
N ASN A 116 -1.74 10.05 6.23
CA ASN A 116 -3.20 9.93 6.19
C ASN A 116 -3.67 8.48 6.46
N MET A 117 -2.88 7.65 7.15
CA MET A 117 -3.28 6.28 7.52
C MET A 117 -3.25 6.10 9.05
N PRO A 118 -4.38 5.75 9.70
CA PRO A 118 -5.70 5.47 9.12
C PRO A 118 -6.39 6.76 8.58
N PRO A 119 -7.17 6.67 7.50
CA PRO A 119 -7.84 7.84 6.94
C PRO A 119 -8.97 8.35 7.84
N THR A 120 -9.16 9.66 7.86
CA THR A 120 -10.41 10.25 8.33
C THR A 120 -11.52 10.00 7.30
N SER A 121 -12.79 10.14 7.69
CA SER A 121 -13.93 9.98 6.75
C SER A 121 -13.87 10.95 5.57
N LYS A 122 -13.28 12.14 5.76
CA LYS A 122 -13.15 13.19 4.73
C LYS A 122 -12.06 12.89 3.71
N ASP A 123 -11.02 12.15 4.11
CA ASP A 123 -9.85 11.86 3.27
C ASP A 123 -9.92 10.48 2.60
N GLU A 124 -10.97 9.70 2.86
CA GLU A 124 -11.14 8.33 2.37
C GLU A 124 -10.97 8.25 0.83
N LEU A 125 -11.66 9.12 0.10
CA LEU A 125 -11.67 9.10 -1.36
C LEU A 125 -10.31 9.49 -1.97
N GLU A 126 -9.69 10.53 -1.42
CA GLU A 126 -8.37 10.98 -1.85
C GLU A 126 -7.29 9.95 -1.54
N LEU A 127 -7.42 9.25 -0.41
CA LEU A 127 -6.54 8.13 -0.11
C LEU A 127 -6.74 6.96 -1.09
N ILE A 128 -7.99 6.61 -1.45
CA ILE A 128 -8.26 5.59 -2.47
C ILE A 128 -7.59 5.98 -3.79
N LYS A 129 -7.80 7.21 -4.30
CA LYS A 129 -7.15 7.70 -5.54
C LYS A 129 -5.63 7.63 -5.47
N LYS A 130 -5.05 8.04 -4.33
CA LYS A 130 -3.61 7.97 -4.10
C LYS A 130 -3.10 6.53 -4.08
N LEU A 131 -3.83 5.59 -3.49
CA LEU A 131 -3.49 4.18 -3.52
C LEU A 131 -3.62 3.58 -4.93
N GLU A 132 -4.68 3.90 -5.68
CA GLU A 132 -4.86 3.49 -7.09
C GLU A 132 -3.68 3.91 -7.97
N SER A 133 -3.33 5.20 -7.89
CA SER A 133 -2.29 5.82 -8.72
C SER A 133 -0.89 5.25 -8.51
N VAL A 134 -0.67 4.48 -7.43
CA VAL A 134 0.63 3.88 -7.16
C VAL A 134 0.60 2.36 -7.19
N ILE A 135 -0.42 1.70 -6.63
CA ILE A 135 -0.51 0.23 -6.59
C ILE A 135 -0.63 -0.36 -7.99
N VAL A 136 -1.55 0.15 -8.80
CA VAL A 136 -1.85 -0.43 -10.13
C VAL A 136 -0.65 -0.25 -11.08
N PRO A 137 -0.03 0.93 -11.21
CA PRO A 137 1.16 1.08 -12.04
C PRO A 137 2.35 0.30 -11.50
N PHE A 138 2.50 0.17 -10.18
CA PHE A 138 3.59 -0.61 -9.59
C PHE A 138 3.45 -2.10 -9.92
N GLU A 139 2.24 -2.64 -9.84
CA GLU A 139 1.96 -4.02 -10.21
C GLU A 139 2.29 -4.28 -11.68
N ARG A 140 1.93 -3.37 -12.58
CA ARG A 140 2.34 -3.45 -13.98
C ARG A 140 3.86 -3.39 -14.14
N HIS A 141 4.54 -2.50 -13.40
CA HIS A 141 6.00 -2.35 -13.43
C HIS A 141 6.76 -3.61 -13.01
N ILE A 142 6.19 -4.40 -12.11
CA ILE A 142 6.76 -5.68 -11.67
C ILE A 142 6.14 -6.90 -12.37
N ASN A 143 5.44 -6.66 -13.49
CA ASN A 143 4.77 -7.68 -14.30
C ASN A 143 3.83 -8.58 -13.47
N HIS A 144 3.13 -7.98 -12.51
CA HIS A 144 2.20 -8.64 -11.61
C HIS A 144 2.80 -9.88 -10.91
N SER A 145 4.12 -9.98 -10.68
CA SER A 145 4.75 -11.22 -10.19
C SER A 145 5.65 -11.04 -8.97
N ASP A 146 5.73 -12.08 -8.14
CA ASP A 146 6.65 -12.11 -6.98
C ASP A 146 8.12 -12.06 -7.42
N VAL A 147 8.44 -12.63 -8.58
CA VAL A 147 9.78 -12.56 -9.17
C VAL A 147 10.12 -11.09 -9.50
N GLY A 148 9.18 -10.38 -10.14
CA GLY A 148 9.32 -8.95 -10.44
C GLY A 148 9.48 -8.11 -9.18
N PHE A 149 8.66 -8.35 -8.16
CA PHE A 149 8.78 -7.68 -6.87
C PHE A 149 10.16 -7.90 -6.22
N ARG A 150 10.65 -9.16 -6.20
CA ARG A 150 11.99 -9.48 -5.67
C ARG A 150 13.11 -8.82 -6.48
N ASN A 151 12.99 -8.78 -7.80
CA ASN A 151 13.96 -8.10 -8.67
C ASN A 151 13.99 -6.60 -8.39
N TRP A 152 12.82 -5.96 -8.30
CA TRP A 152 12.69 -4.55 -7.92
C TRP A 152 13.30 -4.27 -6.54
N ARG A 153 12.98 -5.10 -5.53
CA ARG A 153 13.56 -4.98 -4.18
C ARG A 153 15.09 -5.09 -4.19
N ARG A 154 15.66 -6.05 -4.94
CA ARG A 154 17.12 -6.18 -5.09
C ARG A 154 17.76 -4.93 -5.70
N ARG A 155 17.12 -4.31 -6.71
CA ARG A 155 17.56 -3.02 -7.25
C ARG A 155 17.48 -1.91 -6.21
N HIS A 156 16.40 -1.86 -5.43
CA HIS A 156 16.23 -0.85 -4.38
C HIS A 156 17.30 -0.96 -3.29
N LYS A 157 17.60 -2.17 -2.80
CA LYS A 157 18.70 -2.39 -1.85
C LYS A 157 20.04 -1.91 -2.38
N ARG A 158 20.34 -2.17 -3.66
CA ARG A 158 21.58 -1.69 -4.30
C ARG A 158 21.61 -0.18 -4.43
N ALA A 159 20.49 0.44 -4.79
CA ALA A 159 20.38 1.89 -4.87
C ALA A 159 20.57 2.57 -3.50
N LEU A 160 20.01 1.99 -2.44
CA LEU A 160 20.23 2.43 -1.06
C LEU A 160 21.70 2.26 -0.62
N ALA A 161 22.33 1.12 -0.94
CA ALA A 161 23.74 0.88 -0.62
C ALA A 161 24.68 1.86 -1.34
N LYS A 162 24.30 2.33 -2.53
CA LYS A 162 25.04 3.35 -3.30
C LYS A 162 24.70 4.79 -2.89
N GLY A 163 23.76 5.00 -1.96
CA GLY A 163 23.30 6.34 -1.59
C GLY A 163 22.52 7.09 -2.67
N ILE A 164 22.04 6.38 -3.71
CA ILE A 164 21.23 6.96 -4.80
C ILE A 164 19.83 7.33 -4.27
N VAL A 165 19.33 6.53 -3.33
CA VAL A 165 18.00 6.70 -2.74
C VAL A 165 18.16 6.99 -1.25
N VAL A 166 17.32 7.90 -0.75
CA VAL A 166 17.24 8.17 0.68
C VAL A 166 16.62 6.97 1.39
N ARG A 167 17.28 6.50 2.45
CA ARG A 167 16.75 5.43 3.29
C ARG A 167 15.42 5.89 3.89
N PRO A 168 14.31 5.17 3.66
CA PRO A 168 13.05 5.55 4.27
C PRO A 168 13.14 5.38 5.80
N THR A 169 12.57 6.34 6.51
CA THR A 169 12.44 6.32 7.97
C THR A 169 11.44 5.27 8.41
N TRP A 170 10.43 5.01 7.58
CA TRP A 170 9.39 4.05 7.85
C TRP A 170 8.83 3.46 6.54
N PRO A 171 8.63 2.13 6.43
CA PRO A 171 9.01 1.11 7.40
C PRO A 171 10.54 1.02 7.54
N ARG A 172 11.02 0.49 8.68
CA ARG A 172 12.45 0.22 8.86
C ARG A 172 12.86 -0.96 7.97
N LEU A 173 13.40 -0.67 6.79
CA LEU A 173 13.78 -1.65 5.78
C LEU A 173 15.12 -2.34 6.06
N CYS A 174 15.98 -1.71 6.85
CA CYS A 174 17.21 -2.31 7.35
C CYS A 174 17.56 -1.80 8.73
N THR A 175 18.27 -2.65 9.47
CA THR A 175 19.05 -2.27 10.64
C THR A 175 20.52 -2.20 10.24
N VAL A 176 21.24 -1.21 10.77
CA VAL A 176 22.71 -1.13 10.61
C VAL A 176 23.31 -1.83 11.82
N THR A 177 24.14 -2.83 11.60
CA THR A 177 24.87 -3.51 12.67
C THR A 177 26.03 -2.64 13.16
N ASP A 178 26.60 -2.95 14.33
CA ASP A 178 27.76 -2.22 14.88
C ASP A 178 28.97 -2.22 13.92
N GLU A 179 29.09 -3.25 13.08
CA GLU A 179 30.11 -3.35 12.01
C GLU A 179 29.83 -2.44 10.78
N GLY A 180 28.76 -1.63 10.80
CA GLY A 180 28.35 -0.78 9.68
C GLY A 180 27.68 -1.52 8.51
N LYS A 181 27.45 -2.84 8.62
CA LYS A 181 26.76 -3.63 7.59
C LYS A 181 25.24 -3.44 7.69
N ALA A 182 24.58 -3.30 6.53
CA ALA A 182 23.14 -3.20 6.46
C ALA A 182 22.51 -4.61 6.46
N LEU A 183 21.80 -4.95 7.53
CA LEU A 183 20.96 -6.14 7.60
C LEU A 183 19.56 -5.79 7.07
N TRP A 184 19.19 -6.35 5.93
CA TRP A 184 17.93 -6.04 5.24
C TRP A 184 16.79 -6.92 5.75
N ASP A 185 15.67 -6.32 6.11
CA ASP A 185 14.43 -7.04 6.47
C ASP A 185 13.51 -7.15 5.26
N ASP A 186 13.65 -8.23 4.49
CA ASP A 186 12.81 -8.49 3.31
C ASP A 186 11.31 -8.55 3.62
N VAL A 187 10.95 -8.99 4.82
CA VAL A 187 9.56 -9.11 5.27
C VAL A 187 8.96 -7.73 5.48
N ALA A 188 9.75 -6.72 5.88
CA ALA A 188 9.26 -5.34 6.03
C ALA A 188 8.72 -4.75 4.73
N TRP A 189 9.38 -4.97 3.58
CA TRP A 189 8.85 -4.54 2.27
C TRP A 189 7.50 -5.20 1.98
N GLU A 190 7.43 -6.50 2.19
CA GLU A 190 6.25 -7.26 1.81
C GLU A 190 5.07 -6.93 2.73
N ARG A 191 5.31 -6.83 4.04
CA ARG A 191 4.31 -6.38 5.02
C ARG A 191 3.79 -4.99 4.68
N ARG A 192 4.69 -4.06 4.33
CA ARG A 192 4.29 -2.70 3.95
C ARG A 192 3.45 -2.70 2.68
N TYR A 193 3.90 -3.41 1.65
CA TYR A 193 3.16 -3.52 0.40
C TYR A 193 1.78 -4.16 0.62
N GLY A 194 1.73 -5.26 1.37
CA GLY A 194 0.50 -5.94 1.76
C GLY A 194 -0.45 -5.04 2.54
N GLN A 195 0.06 -4.21 3.46
CA GLN A 195 -0.74 -3.23 4.18
C GLN A 195 -1.38 -2.20 3.23
N LEU A 196 -0.65 -1.68 2.24
CA LEU A 196 -1.21 -0.73 1.28
C LEU A 196 -2.33 -1.35 0.44
N VAL A 197 -2.12 -2.57 -0.04
CA VAL A 197 -3.15 -3.33 -0.77
C VAL A 197 -4.36 -3.61 0.11
N TYR A 198 -4.15 -4.05 1.36
CA TYR A 198 -5.23 -4.28 2.31
C TYR A 198 -6.01 -3.00 2.61
N THR A 199 -5.33 -1.88 2.86
CA THR A 199 -5.98 -0.59 3.10
C THR A 199 -6.83 -0.18 1.90
N ARG A 200 -6.28 -0.27 0.67
CA ARG A 200 -7.04 -0.02 -0.56
C ARG A 200 -8.33 -0.84 -0.59
N GLN A 201 -8.21 -2.16 -0.39
CA GLN A 201 -9.37 -3.06 -0.43
C GLN A 201 -10.41 -2.68 0.64
N SER A 202 -9.97 -2.50 1.89
CA SER A 202 -10.85 -2.17 3.02
C SER A 202 -11.64 -0.88 2.76
N LEU A 203 -10.97 0.17 2.27
CA LEU A 203 -11.63 1.46 2.01
C LEU A 203 -12.65 1.35 0.86
N VAL A 204 -12.29 0.64 -0.22
CA VAL A 204 -13.21 0.39 -1.34
C VAL A 204 -14.45 -0.38 -0.86
N LEU A 205 -14.28 -1.45 -0.07
CA LEU A 205 -15.39 -2.25 0.44
C LEU A 205 -16.25 -1.49 1.46
N GLN A 206 -15.63 -0.65 2.29
CA GLN A 206 -16.32 0.24 3.21
C GLN A 206 -17.18 1.24 2.44
N ARG A 207 -16.63 1.88 1.41
CA ARG A 207 -17.35 2.86 0.58
C ARG A 207 -18.50 2.23 -0.19
N LEU A 208 -18.27 1.10 -0.86
CA LEU A 208 -19.34 0.34 -1.52
C LEU A 208 -20.45 -0.06 -0.54
N GLY A 209 -20.11 -0.26 0.75
CA GLY A 209 -21.09 -0.53 1.79
C GLY A 209 -22.04 0.60 2.13
N LYS A 210 -21.64 1.84 1.84
CA LYS A 210 -22.47 3.03 2.09
C LYS A 210 -23.44 3.28 0.92
N LEU A 211 -23.25 2.61 -0.22
CA LEU A 211 -24.07 2.84 -1.40
C LEU A 211 -25.41 2.10 -1.29
N PRO A 212 -26.56 2.79 -1.43
CA PRO A 212 -27.88 2.17 -1.28
C PRO A 212 -28.17 1.11 -2.35
N MET A 213 -27.56 1.24 -3.53
CA MET A 213 -27.69 0.25 -4.62
C MET A 213 -26.89 -1.05 -4.39
N CYS A 214 -26.05 -1.11 -3.35
CA CYS A 214 -25.24 -2.28 -3.00
C CYS A 214 -25.86 -3.08 -1.84
N GLY A 215 -27.19 -3.22 -1.85
CA GLY A 215 -28.00 -3.87 -0.81
C GLY A 215 -27.79 -5.38 -0.70
N HIS A 216 -26.63 -5.82 -0.24
CA HIS A 216 -26.35 -6.96 0.66
C HIS A 216 -24.85 -7.28 0.63
N LEU A 217 -24.26 -7.35 1.82
CA LEU A 217 -22.82 -7.50 2.08
C LEU A 217 -22.15 -8.75 1.47
N SER A 218 -22.92 -9.77 1.06
CA SER A 218 -22.41 -11.00 0.46
C SER A 218 -21.71 -10.75 -0.89
N ALA A 219 -22.12 -9.70 -1.61
CA ALA A 219 -21.61 -9.38 -2.93
C ALA A 219 -20.22 -8.70 -2.91
N LYS A 220 -19.79 -8.17 -1.75
CA LYS A 220 -18.50 -7.49 -1.55
C LYS A 220 -17.30 -8.43 -1.58
N LYS A 221 -17.51 -9.69 -1.19
CA LYS A 221 -16.48 -10.74 -1.08
C LYS A 221 -15.85 -11.14 -2.41
N HIS A 222 -16.36 -10.64 -3.53
CA HIS A 222 -15.92 -11.03 -4.87
C HIS A 222 -15.25 -9.92 -5.67
N LEU A 223 -15.27 -8.66 -5.19
CA LEU A 223 -14.71 -7.54 -5.95
C LEU A 223 -13.22 -7.73 -6.24
N PHE A 224 -12.47 -8.24 -5.26
CA PHE A 224 -11.02 -8.47 -5.39
C PHE A 224 -10.66 -9.94 -5.64
N GLY A 225 -11.65 -10.79 -5.88
CA GLY A 225 -11.53 -12.25 -5.85
C GLY A 225 -12.00 -12.85 -4.52
N SER A 226 -12.06 -14.18 -4.43
CA SER A 226 -12.50 -14.91 -3.22
C SER A 226 -11.53 -14.68 -2.05
N GLU A 227 -12.06 -14.26 -0.88
CA GLU A 227 -11.34 -13.97 0.37
C GLU A 227 -10.34 -15.06 0.82
N ALA A 228 -10.50 -16.31 0.34
CA ALA A 228 -9.66 -17.44 0.73
C ALA A 228 -8.27 -17.48 0.07
N GLU A 229 -8.00 -16.65 -0.94
CA GLU A 229 -6.81 -16.85 -1.78
C GLU A 229 -5.75 -15.74 -1.63
N GLN A 230 -4.99 -15.89 -0.54
CA GLN A 230 -3.58 -15.52 -0.38
C GLN A 230 -3.23 -14.05 -0.11
N PRO A 231 -2.18 -13.79 0.71
CA PRO A 231 -1.61 -12.45 0.83
C PRO A 231 -1.17 -11.93 -0.55
N PRO A 232 -1.17 -10.60 -0.80
CA PRO A 232 -0.80 -10.01 -2.09
C PRO A 232 0.54 -10.50 -2.66
N ARG A 233 1.41 -11.01 -1.77
CA ARG A 233 2.70 -11.63 -2.09
C ARG A 233 2.91 -12.90 -1.25
N GLN A 234 3.27 -13.99 -1.92
CA GLN A 234 3.46 -15.32 -1.29
C GLN A 234 4.74 -15.43 -0.46
N THR A 235 5.69 -14.52 -0.63
CA THR A 235 6.97 -14.53 0.09
C THR A 235 6.84 -14.37 1.61
N ILE A 236 5.73 -13.80 2.12
CA ILE A 236 5.47 -13.67 3.56
C ILE A 236 5.15 -15.04 4.21
N GLN A 237 4.66 -16.02 3.45
CA GLN A 237 4.17 -17.30 3.99
C GLN A 237 4.83 -18.55 3.37
N ALA A 238 5.71 -18.39 2.37
CA ALA A 238 6.36 -19.49 1.66
C ALA A 238 7.29 -20.36 2.53
N ARG A 239 7.51 -20.02 3.81
CA ARG A 239 8.20 -20.92 4.74
C ARG A 239 7.36 -22.14 5.17
N ASN A 240 6.05 -22.18 4.90
CA ASN A 240 5.22 -23.27 5.45
C ASN A 240 4.10 -23.82 4.56
N ARG A 241 3.96 -23.43 3.29
CA ARG A 241 2.88 -23.97 2.43
C ARG A 241 3.40 -24.44 1.09
N LYS A 242 3.12 -25.73 0.79
CA LYS A 242 3.30 -26.35 -0.52
C LYS A 242 2.65 -25.46 -1.57
N SER A 243 3.45 -25.02 -2.55
CA SER A 243 3.08 -24.37 -3.81
C SER A 243 1.57 -24.14 -3.96
N CYS A 244 1.08 -23.01 -3.46
CA CYS A 244 -0.26 -22.58 -3.80
C CYS A 244 -0.13 -21.85 -5.13
N ASN A 245 -0.57 -22.49 -6.22
CA ASN A 245 -0.79 -21.83 -7.49
C ASN A 245 -1.52 -20.51 -7.19
N ARG A 246 -1.02 -19.39 -7.70
CA ARG A 246 -1.81 -18.16 -7.69
C ARG A 246 -3.08 -18.50 -8.44
N GLY A 247 -4.19 -18.62 -7.70
CA GLY A 247 -5.49 -18.81 -8.31
C GLY A 247 -5.69 -17.68 -9.30
N LEU A 248 -6.17 -18.02 -10.49
CA LEU A 248 -6.55 -17.11 -11.57
C LEU A 248 -7.64 -16.08 -11.17
N GLY A 249 -7.91 -15.91 -9.86
CA GLY A 249 -9.01 -15.13 -9.31
C GLY A 249 -8.61 -13.89 -8.50
N ALA A 250 -7.33 -13.66 -8.19
CA ALA A 250 -6.93 -12.44 -7.47
C ALA A 250 -6.95 -11.24 -8.41
N GLN A 251 -7.86 -10.29 -8.19
CA GLN A 251 -8.07 -9.11 -9.06
C GLN A 251 -7.64 -7.80 -8.41
N TRP A 252 -7.03 -7.84 -7.23
CA TRP A 252 -6.66 -6.66 -6.45
C TRP A 252 -5.64 -5.74 -7.12
N PHE A 253 -4.95 -6.17 -8.17
CA PHE A 253 -4.03 -5.32 -8.92
C PHE A 253 -4.69 -4.59 -10.10
N ASN A 254 -5.95 -4.92 -10.42
CA ASN A 254 -6.66 -4.27 -11.51
C ASN A 254 -7.10 -2.85 -11.09
N PRO A 255 -7.17 -1.90 -12.06
CA PRO A 255 -7.77 -0.59 -11.85
C PRO A 255 -9.16 -0.72 -11.24
N LEU A 256 -9.47 0.16 -10.29
CA LEU A 256 -10.78 0.13 -9.63
C LEU A 256 -11.94 0.32 -10.62
N GLU A 257 -11.76 1.11 -11.67
CA GLU A 257 -12.77 1.28 -12.74
C GLU A 257 -13.16 -0.06 -13.39
N GLU A 258 -12.17 -0.89 -13.72
CA GLU A 258 -12.40 -2.20 -14.33
C GLU A 258 -13.08 -3.16 -13.34
N LEU A 259 -12.72 -3.07 -12.06
CA LEU A 259 -13.33 -3.87 -10.99
C LEU A 259 -14.79 -3.48 -10.78
N LEU A 260 -15.08 -2.18 -10.69
CA LEU A 260 -16.43 -1.66 -10.53
C LEU A 260 -17.29 -2.03 -11.74
N GLU A 261 -16.76 -1.94 -12.96
CA GLU A 261 -17.48 -2.32 -14.17
C GLU A 261 -17.78 -3.82 -14.23
N ALA A 262 -16.78 -4.65 -13.95
CA ALA A 262 -16.98 -6.10 -13.89
C ALA A 262 -18.02 -6.48 -12.82
N GLN A 263 -18.00 -5.78 -11.69
CA GLN A 263 -18.91 -6.03 -10.58
C GLN A 263 -20.33 -5.50 -10.86
N ALA A 264 -20.48 -4.36 -11.55
CA ALA A 264 -21.77 -3.83 -11.99
C ALA A 264 -22.51 -4.85 -12.87
N ARG A 265 -21.79 -5.49 -13.81
CA ARG A 265 -22.34 -6.57 -14.66
C ARG A 265 -22.84 -7.76 -13.83
N ARG A 266 -22.09 -8.13 -12.78
CA ARG A 266 -22.49 -9.23 -11.86
C ARG A 266 -23.71 -8.87 -11.02
N TRP A 267 -23.81 -7.63 -10.56
CA TRP A 267 -24.94 -7.14 -9.78
C TRP A 267 -26.14 -6.73 -10.61
N ARG A 268 -26.02 -6.73 -11.95
CA ARG A 268 -27.04 -6.24 -12.89
C ARG A 268 -27.44 -4.80 -12.60
N VAL A 269 -26.45 -3.98 -12.25
CA VAL A 269 -26.59 -2.53 -12.01
C VAL A 269 -25.90 -1.79 -13.15
N ASP A 270 -26.40 -0.60 -13.49
CA ASP A 270 -25.75 0.28 -14.46
C ASP A 270 -24.33 0.65 -13.99
N ALA A 271 -23.32 0.36 -14.84
CA ALA A 271 -21.92 0.51 -14.48
C ALA A 271 -21.52 1.97 -14.27
N GLU A 272 -22.02 2.87 -15.11
CA GLU A 272 -21.71 4.29 -15.02
C GLU A 272 -22.34 4.92 -13.78
N LYS A 273 -23.60 4.57 -13.47
CA LYS A 273 -24.26 4.97 -12.23
C LYS A 273 -23.52 4.47 -10.99
N LEU A 274 -23.00 3.23 -11.01
CA LEU A 274 -22.20 2.69 -9.90
C LEU A 274 -20.88 3.45 -9.73
N LYS A 275 -20.15 3.68 -10.82
CA LYS A 275 -18.89 4.44 -10.81
C LYS A 275 -19.11 5.87 -10.30
N LEU A 276 -20.13 6.55 -10.82
CA LEU A 276 -20.50 7.90 -10.40
C LEU A 276 -20.87 7.94 -8.91
N ALA A 277 -21.71 7.00 -8.45
CA ALA A 277 -22.08 6.91 -7.04
C ALA A 277 -20.89 6.58 -6.14
N PHE A 278 -19.96 5.74 -6.60
CA PHE A 278 -18.74 5.41 -5.85
C PHE A 278 -17.81 6.62 -5.71
N TRP A 279 -17.63 7.42 -6.76
CA TRP A 279 -16.71 8.57 -6.73
C TRP A 279 -17.35 9.89 -6.27
N ALA A 280 -18.67 9.97 -6.15
CA ALA A 280 -19.35 11.12 -5.56
C ALA A 280 -18.92 11.28 -4.10
N ALA A 281 -18.57 12.50 -3.67
CA ALA A 281 -18.00 12.80 -2.35
C ALA A 281 -18.95 12.43 -1.20
#